data_AF-A0A6L8XU60-F1
#
_entry.id   AF-A0A6L8XU60-F1
#
_cell.length_a   1.000
_cell.length_b   1.000
_cell.length_c   1.000
_cell.angle_alpha   90.00
_cell.angle_beta   90.00
_cell.angle_gamma   90.00
#
_symmetry.space_group_name_H-M   'P 1'
#
loop_
_entity.id
_entity.type
_entity.pdbx_description
1 polymer ?
#
loop_
_entity_poly.entity_id
_entity_poly.type
_entity_poly.pdbx_seq_one_letter_code
_entity_poly.pdbx_strand_id
1 'polypeptide(L)'
;MDQKMARVDISLILTRKIGKIKKGKYTYIIYSKDFPKSAGNPSCVSAEVEETTGNRLALLCLAAALQRLRRPSLLTIHTDNRYLQNGYQSLPAWKENGWTRTGNQELRNADLWRQVDKLFGGHAVRFKIEKMDE
;
A
#
# COMPACT_ATOMS: atom_id res chain seq x y z
N MET A 1 13.62 14.23 -23.34
CA MET A 1 13.34 12.78 -23.40
C MET A 1 12.34 12.47 -22.30
N ASP A 2 11.05 12.38 -22.64
CA ASP A 2 10.03 11.91 -21.69
C ASP A 2 10.26 10.45 -21.38
N GLN A 3 10.81 10.17 -20.19
CA GLN A 3 10.98 8.80 -19.73
C GLN A 3 9.60 8.23 -19.41
N LYS A 4 9.05 7.45 -20.35
CA LYS A 4 7.75 6.79 -20.20
C LYS A 4 7.75 5.96 -18.91
N MET A 5 6.87 6.31 -17.98
CA MET A 5 6.72 5.61 -16.70
C MET A 5 6.21 4.19 -16.93
N ALA A 6 6.81 3.20 -16.24
CA ALA A 6 6.41 1.81 -16.36
C ALA A 6 5.04 1.57 -15.71
N ARG A 7 4.21 0.73 -16.34
CA ARG A 7 2.90 0.31 -15.81
C ARG A 7 3.08 -0.89 -14.88
N VAL A 8 2.66 -0.74 -13.62
CA VAL A 8 2.84 -1.74 -12.59
C VAL A 8 1.52 -1.96 -11.85
N ASP A 9 1.13 -3.22 -11.70
CA ASP A 9 0.04 -3.63 -10.83
C ASP A 9 0.62 -4.14 -9.50
N ILE A 10 0.01 -3.73 -8.40
CA ILE A 10 0.36 -4.18 -7.05
C ILE A 10 -0.90 -4.78 -6.43
N SER A 11 -0.88 -6.07 -6.13
CA SER A 11 -1.97 -6.77 -5.45
C SER A 11 -1.63 -6.94 -3.97
N LEU A 12 -2.55 -6.53 -3.08
CA LEU A 12 -2.40 -6.64 -1.64
C LEU A 12 -3.38 -7.69 -1.08
N ILE A 13 -2.86 -8.80 -0.57
CA ILE A 13 -3.65 -9.91 -0.03
C ILE A 13 -3.38 -9.97 1.48
N LEU A 14 -4.43 -9.96 2.30
CA LEU A 14 -4.33 -9.85 3.75
C LEU A 14 -5.11 -10.97 4.43
N THR A 15 -4.42 -11.80 5.22
CA THR A 15 -5.04 -12.83 6.05
C THR A 15 -4.96 -12.39 7.52
N ARG A 16 -6.08 -12.44 8.26
CA ARG A 16 -6.10 -12.12 9.69
C ARG A 16 -6.46 -13.36 10.49
N LYS A 17 -5.72 -13.62 11.57
CA LYS A 17 -6.09 -14.64 12.55
C LYS A 17 -6.67 -13.94 13.78
N ILE A 18 -7.90 -14.28 14.14
CA ILE A 18 -8.54 -13.76 15.36
C ILE A 18 -8.12 -14.68 16.50
N GLY A 19 -7.41 -14.14 17.50
CA GLY A 19 -6.92 -14.85 18.67
C GLY A 19 -6.52 -13.89 19.79
N LYS A 20 -6.02 -14.43 20.93
CA LYS A 20 -5.57 -13.62 22.09
C LYS A 20 -4.51 -12.57 21.71
N ILE A 21 -3.63 -12.90 20.76
CA ILE A 21 -2.71 -11.98 20.11
C ILE A 21 -3.26 -11.72 18.69
N LYS A 22 -3.41 -10.45 18.31
CA LYS A 22 -3.84 -10.07 16.96
C LYS A 22 -2.69 -10.26 15.97
N LYS A 23 -2.62 -11.46 15.38
CA LYS A 23 -1.66 -11.78 14.32
C LYS A 23 -2.30 -11.61 12.94
N GLY A 24 -1.54 -11.07 12.01
CA GLY A 24 -1.91 -10.95 10.61
C GLY A 24 -0.79 -11.40 9.70
N LYS A 25 -1.14 -11.95 8.54
CA LYS A 25 -0.21 -12.19 7.44
C LYS A 25 -0.61 -11.25 6.31
N TYR A 26 0.38 -10.65 5.67
CA TYR A 26 0.15 -9.97 4.40
C TYR A 26 1.01 -10.61 3.31
N THR A 27 0.52 -10.51 2.08
CA THR A 27 1.24 -10.82 0.86
C THR A 27 1.07 -9.66 -0.10
N TYR A 28 2.14 -9.25 -0.77
CA TYR A 28 2.03 -8.38 -1.93
C TYR A 28 2.61 -9.06 -3.17
N ILE A 29 1.99 -8.78 -4.31
CA ILE A 29 2.44 -9.22 -5.62
C ILE A 29 2.65 -7.98 -6.47
N ILE A 30 3.84 -7.84 -7.06
CA ILE A 30 4.18 -6.75 -7.98
C ILE A 30 4.32 -7.34 -9.38
N TYR A 31 3.51 -6.83 -10.31
CA TYR A 31 3.50 -7.26 -11.70
C TYR A 31 3.76 -6.07 -12.64
N SER A 32 4.85 -6.12 -13.38
CA SER A 32 5.16 -5.17 -14.46
C SER A 32 4.42 -5.57 -15.74
N LYS A 33 3.52 -4.71 -16.20
CA LYS A 33 2.79 -4.89 -17.46
C LYS A 33 3.67 -4.68 -18.69
N ASP A 34 4.71 -3.86 -18.55
CA ASP A 34 5.60 -3.53 -19.66
C ASP A 34 6.72 -4.56 -19.82
N PHE A 35 7.02 -5.34 -18.78
CA PHE A 35 8.04 -6.38 -18.79
C PHE A 35 7.49 -7.72 -18.24
N PRO A 36 6.48 -8.33 -18.90
CA PRO A 36 5.78 -9.49 -18.37
C PRO A 36 6.68 -10.74 -18.22
N LYS A 37 7.70 -10.88 -19.08
CA LYS A 37 8.60 -12.06 -19.13
C LYS A 37 9.93 -11.87 -18.39
N SER A 38 10.13 -10.75 -17.68
CA SER A 38 11.39 -10.52 -16.96
C SER A 38 11.51 -11.48 -15.77
N ALA A 39 12.72 -11.98 -15.51
CA ALA A 39 12.99 -12.78 -14.32
C ALA A 39 12.57 -12.03 -13.05
N GLY A 40 11.84 -12.70 -12.16
CA GLY A 40 11.29 -12.10 -10.94
C GLY A 40 10.00 -11.30 -11.14
N ASN A 41 9.36 -11.38 -12.31
CA ASN A 41 8.01 -10.86 -12.55
C ASN A 41 6.99 -12.02 -12.73
N PRO A 42 5.93 -12.10 -11.90
CA PRO A 42 5.65 -11.23 -10.77
C PRO A 42 6.60 -11.48 -9.59
N SER A 43 6.85 -10.44 -8.81
CA SER A 43 7.54 -10.57 -7.52
C SER A 43 6.48 -10.79 -6.43
N CYS A 44 6.59 -11.86 -5.66
CA CYS A 44 5.66 -12.20 -4.59
C CYS A 44 6.40 -12.30 -3.25
N VAL A 45 5.88 -11.64 -2.22
CA VAL A 45 6.49 -11.62 -0.88
C VAL A 45 5.39 -11.66 0.17
N SER A 46 5.58 -12.48 1.20
CA SER A 46 4.71 -12.55 2.37
C SER A 46 5.45 -12.25 3.66
N ALA A 47 4.75 -11.71 4.65
CA ALA A 47 5.26 -11.54 6.01
C ALA A 47 4.14 -11.73 7.05
N GLU A 48 4.52 -12.18 8.23
CA GLU A 48 3.66 -12.22 9.42
C GLU A 48 3.95 -11.03 10.33
N VAL A 49 2.90 -10.47 10.91
CA VAL A 49 2.95 -9.30 11.79
C VAL A 49 2.13 -9.57 13.03
N GLU A 50 2.75 -9.42 14.19
CA GLU A 50 2.08 -9.51 15.49
C GLU A 50 1.57 -8.14 15.94
N GLU A 51 0.66 -8.14 16.92
CA GLU A 51 0.11 -6.92 17.54
C GLU A 51 -0.42 -5.88 16.55
N THR A 52 -1.12 -6.33 15.51
CA THR A 52 -1.59 -5.45 14.44
C THR A 52 -3.11 -5.31 14.40
N THR A 53 -3.58 -4.38 13.57
CA THR A 53 -5.00 -4.24 13.20
C THR A 53 -5.13 -4.40 11.70
N GLY A 54 -6.35 -4.65 11.21
CA GLY A 54 -6.59 -4.80 9.78
C GLY A 54 -6.05 -3.67 8.90
N ASN A 55 -6.30 -2.42 9.31
CA ASN A 55 -5.86 -1.24 8.56
C ASN A 55 -4.35 -1.01 8.68
N ARG A 56 -3.77 -1.31 9.85
CA ARG A 56 -2.32 -1.21 10.06
C ARG A 56 -1.57 -2.28 9.24
N LEU A 57 -2.05 -3.51 9.22
CA LEU A 57 -1.55 -4.61 8.39
C LEU A 57 -1.60 -4.25 6.90
N ALA A 58 -2.71 -3.65 6.44
CA ALA A 58 -2.86 -3.19 5.07
C ALA A 58 -1.84 -2.11 4.69
N LEU A 59 -1.62 -1.12 5.58
CA LEU A 59 -0.61 -0.08 5.38
C LEU A 59 0.81 -0.63 5.37
N LEU A 60 1.13 -1.58 6.24
CA LEU A 60 2.44 -2.26 6.24
C LEU A 60 2.68 -3.00 4.92
N CYS A 61 1.67 -3.73 4.43
CA CYS A 61 1.72 -4.41 3.13
C CYS A 61 1.96 -3.43 1.98
N LEU A 62 1.19 -2.35 1.94
CA LEU A 62 1.33 -1.30 0.94
C LEU A 62 2.73 -0.64 0.99
N ALA A 63 3.21 -0.28 2.18
CA ALA A 63 4.54 0.31 2.35
C ALA A 63 5.64 -0.64 1.87
N ALA A 64 5.57 -1.93 2.24
CA ALA A 64 6.53 -2.94 1.82
C ALA A 64 6.54 -3.15 0.30
N ALA A 65 5.38 -3.13 -0.34
CA ALA A 65 5.27 -3.21 -1.79
C ALA A 65 5.89 -1.98 -2.48
N LEU A 66 5.57 -0.77 -2.03
CA LEU A 66 6.09 0.47 -2.61
C LEU A 66 7.61 0.58 -2.46
N GLN A 67 8.19 0.11 -1.35
CA GLN A 67 9.65 0.08 -1.13
C GLN A 67 10.41 -0.76 -2.16
N ARG A 68 9.75 -1.69 -2.87
CA ARG A 68 10.38 -2.47 -3.94
C ARG A 68 10.54 -1.67 -5.23
N LEU A 69 9.80 -0.58 -5.40
CA LEU A 69 9.83 0.23 -6.61
C LEU A 69 11.05 1.16 -6.61
N ARG A 70 11.88 1.06 -7.64
CA ARG A 70 13.11 1.86 -7.77
C ARG A 70 13.01 3.02 -8.75
N ARG A 71 11.87 3.14 -9.45
CA ARG A 71 11.67 4.13 -10.53
C ARG A 71 10.23 4.65 -10.52
N PRO A 72 10.01 5.93 -10.87
CA PRO A 72 8.68 6.48 -11.17
C PRO A 72 7.86 5.52 -12.05
N SER A 73 6.65 5.19 -11.61
CA SER A 73 5.80 4.17 -12.24
C SER A 73 4.32 4.55 -12.16
N LEU A 74 3.53 4.11 -13.14
CA LEU A 74 2.07 4.20 -13.15
C LEU A 74 1.52 2.99 -12.39
N LEU A 75 1.07 3.20 -11.15
CA LEU A 75 0.65 2.14 -10.25
C LEU A 75 -0.86 1.93 -10.28
N THR A 76 -1.28 0.67 -10.45
CA THR A 76 -2.63 0.23 -10.10
C THR A 76 -2.55 -0.64 -8.86
N ILE A 77 -3.09 -0.17 -7.73
CA ILE A 77 -3.11 -0.91 -6.47
C ILE A 77 -4.45 -1.65 -6.36
N HIS A 78 -4.39 -2.98 -6.31
CA HIS A 78 -5.52 -3.88 -6.19
C HIS A 78 -5.67 -4.29 -4.72
N THR A 79 -6.82 -4.00 -4.13
CA THR A 79 -7.13 -4.33 -2.73
C THR A 79 -8.63 -4.29 -2.49
N ASP A 80 -9.13 -5.06 -1.55
CA ASP A 80 -10.49 -4.92 -1.02
C ASP A 80 -10.59 -3.82 0.06
N ASN A 81 -9.46 -3.26 0.49
CA ASN A 81 -9.39 -2.37 1.63
C ASN A 81 -9.62 -0.89 1.26
N ARG A 82 -10.89 -0.47 1.38
CA ARG A 82 -11.31 0.93 1.17
C ARG A 82 -10.60 1.96 2.06
N TYR A 83 -10.07 1.56 3.23
CA TYR A 83 -9.31 2.49 4.08
C TYR A 83 -8.05 3.00 3.37
N LEU A 84 -7.39 2.17 2.54
CA LEU A 84 -6.21 2.60 1.79
C LEU A 84 -6.57 3.62 0.71
N GLN A 85 -7.63 3.37 -0.06
CA GLN A 85 -8.09 4.29 -1.09
C GLN A 85 -8.53 5.64 -0.49
N ASN A 86 -9.38 5.61 0.52
CA ASN A 86 -9.88 6.82 1.16
C ASN A 86 -8.74 7.61 1.82
N GLY A 87 -7.78 6.90 2.43
CA GLY A 87 -6.64 7.55 3.04
C GLY A 87 -5.68 8.17 2.02
N TYR A 88 -5.43 7.50 0.88
CA TYR A 88 -4.65 8.08 -0.22
C TYR A 88 -5.26 9.39 -0.73
N GLN A 89 -6.59 9.43 -0.92
CA GLN A 89 -7.30 10.64 -1.33
C GLN A 89 -7.21 11.78 -0.28
N SER A 90 -7.09 11.41 1.00
CA SER A 90 -7.03 12.38 2.10
C SER A 90 -5.61 12.89 2.40
N LEU A 91 -4.57 12.33 1.78
CA LEU A 91 -3.17 12.68 2.04
C LEU A 91 -2.89 14.20 1.93
N PRO A 92 -3.36 14.93 0.89
CA PRO A 92 -3.11 16.37 0.80
C PRO A 92 -3.66 17.14 2.02
N ALA A 93 -4.91 16.86 2.40
CA ALA A 93 -5.55 17.50 3.54
C ALA A 93 -4.88 17.13 4.88
N TRP A 94 -4.43 15.88 5.04
CA TRP A 94 -3.71 15.47 6.24
C TRP A 94 -2.35 16.14 6.36
N LYS A 95 -1.62 16.33 5.25
CA LYS A 95 -0.34 17.03 5.23
C LYS A 95 -0.49 18.50 5.60
N GLU A 96 -1.51 19.16 5.06
CA GLU A 96 -1.85 20.54 5.38
C GLU A 96 -2.21 20.71 6.86
N ASN A 97 -2.97 19.77 7.43
CA ASN A 97 -3.38 19.77 8.83
C ASN A 97 -2.35 19.14 9.80
N GLY A 98 -1.09 18.98 9.38
CA GLY A 98 -0.02 18.46 10.25
C GLY A 98 -0.23 17.02 10.76
N TRP A 99 -1.02 16.22 10.05
CA TRP A 99 -1.42 14.84 10.40
C TRP A 99 -2.25 14.72 11.67
N THR A 100 -3.10 15.72 11.92
CA THR A 100 -4.03 15.74 13.05
C THR A 100 -5.47 15.49 12.59
N ARG A 101 -6.31 15.07 13.54
CA ARG A 101 -7.76 14.94 13.41
C ARG A 101 -8.44 16.10 14.16
N THR A 102 -9.74 16.27 13.91
CA THR A 102 -10.60 17.15 14.69
C THR A 102 -10.41 16.90 16.19
N GLY A 103 -10.28 17.97 16.98
CA GLY A 103 -9.98 17.89 18.41
C GLY A 103 -8.50 17.71 18.74
N ASN A 104 -7.60 18.04 17.80
CA ASN A 104 -6.14 18.03 17.97
C ASN A 104 -5.55 16.65 18.33
N GLN A 105 -6.26 15.58 17.97
CA GLN A 105 -5.80 14.22 18.16
C GLN A 105 -4.92 13.78 16.99
N GLU A 106 -3.95 12.91 17.23
CA GLU A 106 -3.14 12.37 16.14
C GLU A 106 -3.98 11.52 15.18
N LEU A 107 -3.71 11.65 13.88
CA LEU A 107 -4.33 10.80 12.89
C LEU A 107 -4.01 9.33 13.17
N ARG A 108 -5.04 8.47 13.16
CA ARG A 108 -4.85 7.02 13.31
C ARG A 108 -3.89 6.49 12.22
N ASN A 109 -2.83 5.80 12.66
CA ASN A 109 -1.73 5.29 11.83
C ASN A 109 -0.92 6.39 11.11
N ALA A 110 -0.81 7.60 11.68
CA ALA A 110 -0.04 8.70 11.11
C ALA A 110 1.41 8.29 10.79
N ASP A 111 2.02 7.46 11.64
CA ASP A 111 3.36 6.90 11.47
C ASP A 111 3.52 6.21 10.09
N LEU A 112 2.61 5.29 9.75
CA LEU A 112 2.64 4.57 8.49
C LEU A 112 2.18 5.42 7.31
N TRP A 113 1.19 6.28 7.50
CA TRP A 113 0.73 7.15 6.42
C TRP A 113 1.81 8.14 5.98
N ARG A 114 2.58 8.70 6.91
CA ARG A 114 3.75 9.53 6.60
C ARG A 114 4.82 8.76 5.82
N GLN A 115 5.02 7.47 6.14
CA GLN A 115 5.95 6.62 5.40
C GLN A 115 5.44 6.33 3.98
N VAL A 116 4.16 5.98 3.84
CA VAL A 116 3.54 5.67 2.56
C VAL A 116 3.46 6.90 1.65
N ASP A 117 3.16 8.09 2.18
CA ASP A 117 3.17 9.35 1.41
C ASP A 117 4.53 9.61 0.76
N LYS A 118 5.62 9.40 1.51
CA LYS A 118 6.98 9.52 0.95
C LYS A 118 7.23 8.51 -0.17
N LEU A 119 6.77 7.28 0.01
CA LEU A 119 6.94 6.19 -0.97
C LEU A 119 6.06 6.36 -2.21
N PHE A 120 4.99 7.14 -2.14
CA PHE A 120 4.22 7.53 -3.33
C PHE A 120 4.93 8.58 -4.20
N GLY A 121 5.96 9.24 -3.68
CA GLY A 121 6.70 10.26 -4.41
C GLY A 121 7.15 9.81 -5.80
N GLY A 122 6.76 10.55 -6.84
CA GLY A 122 7.11 10.24 -8.24
C GLY A 122 6.26 9.15 -8.90
N HIS A 123 5.33 8.52 -8.19
CA HIS A 123 4.40 7.56 -8.77
C HIS A 123 3.06 8.21 -9.12
N ALA A 124 2.47 7.81 -10.25
CA ALA A 124 1.08 8.12 -10.53
C ALA A 124 0.24 6.95 -10.05
N VAL A 125 -0.55 7.14 -8.99
CA VAL A 125 -1.20 6.03 -8.27
C VAL A 125 -2.71 6.09 -8.45
N ARG A 126 -3.30 4.93 -8.75
CA ARG A 126 -4.74 4.70 -8.66
C ARG A 126 -5.03 3.42 -7.88
N PHE A 127 -6.19 3.39 -7.24
CA PHE A 127 -6.71 2.21 -6.54
C PHE A 127 -7.80 1.54 -7.36
N LYS A 128 -7.79 0.21 -7.38
CA LYS A 128 -8.87 -0.64 -7.87
C LYS A 128 -9.41 -1.46 -6.70
N ILE A 129 -10.65 -1.17 -6.29
CA ILE A 129 -11.31 -1.91 -5.21
C ILE A 129 -11.95 -3.16 -5.77
N GLU A 130 -11.46 -4.32 -5.39
CA GLU A 130 -11.99 -5.61 -5.81
C GLU A 130 -11.71 -6.69 -4.76
N LYS A 131 -12.45 -7.81 -4.85
CA LYS A 131 -12.19 -8.95 -3.98
C LYS A 131 -10.82 -9.52 -4.31
N MET A 132 -10.02 -9.73 -3.28
CA MET A 132 -8.74 -10.39 -3.37
C MET A 132 -8.99 -11.84 -2.96
N ASP A 133 -9.26 -12.70 -3.95
CA ASP A 133 -9.44 -14.13 -3.70
C ASP A 133 -8.06 -14.72 -3.28
N GLU A 134 -8.06 -15.52 -2.20
CA GLU A 134 -6.87 -16.28 -1.73
C GLU A 134 -6.59 -17.49 -2.63
#